data_AF-A0A419E9E3-F1
#
_entry.id   AF-A0A419E9E3-F1
#
_cell.length_a   1.000
_cell.length_b   1.000
_cell.length_c   1.000
_cell.angle_alpha   90.00
_cell.angle_beta   90.00
_cell.angle_gamma   90.00
#
_symmetry.space_group_name_H-M   'P 1'
#
loop_
_entity.id
_entity.type
_entity.pdbx_description
1 polymer ?
#
loop_
_entity_poly.entity_id
_entity_poly.type
_entity_poly.pdbx_seq_one_letter_code
_entity_poly.pdbx_strand_id
1 'polypeptide(L)'
;MQANKTHWASMLTLVVIGLSILFFILVSLVTFIGSLIGLFNGEGNPVSEMIAAFAFGFNALLLGVCAWFVFQKVMGRETADLPFTFPFAWWQVFALAGMVFFGTFLGGLIALSETVWLGWFTLPLLTVIVIVPPIWLFFGLGSRGLEAGPRWRFFSVFALSMTLAPMLMILFEMIALFVGIVGAAVYIAVFQPGILRELSELPFILEAGGNEEALLALLAPYIANPYVIAAAIGYIAVFVPLIEELLKPLAVWLFARQIETPAQGFVLGMLSGAAFALFESLNASANGSTGWAVIVGARAGTSILHIAASGLVGWGIVSAFREKRYGRLIAAYFAAVLVHGVWNAAAAGTGIAAIGESVGKPEWLYAYAPALVCGLLVMGIGMISVLIASNRKLKQAVIITNEEQVQSPS
;
A
#
# COMPACT_ATOMS: atom_id res chain seq x y z
N MET A 1 -7.96 -29.23 -35.41
CA MET A 1 -7.33 -28.08 -34.74
C MET A 1 -8.42 -27.07 -34.41
N GLN A 2 -8.90 -27.04 -33.15
CA GLN A 2 -9.76 -25.92 -32.73
C GLN A 2 -8.89 -24.66 -32.71
N ALA A 3 -9.31 -23.63 -33.43
CA ALA A 3 -8.66 -22.33 -33.40
C ALA A 3 -8.63 -21.87 -31.94
N ASN A 4 -7.43 -21.74 -31.37
CA ASN A 4 -7.22 -21.36 -29.99
C ASN A 4 -7.72 -19.91 -29.85
N LYS A 5 -8.96 -19.73 -29.37
CA LYS A 5 -9.56 -18.41 -29.22
C LYS A 5 -8.71 -17.63 -28.22
N THR A 6 -8.18 -16.47 -28.66
CA THR A 6 -7.34 -15.63 -27.82
C THR A 6 -8.05 -15.27 -26.52
N HIS A 7 -7.39 -15.53 -25.38
CA HIS A 7 -7.93 -15.16 -24.07
C HIS A 7 -7.72 -13.66 -23.82
N TRP A 8 -8.69 -12.84 -24.24
CA TRP A 8 -8.61 -11.38 -24.23
C TRP A 8 -8.28 -10.76 -22.88
N ALA A 9 -8.83 -11.29 -21.78
CA ALA A 9 -8.55 -10.78 -20.45
C ALA A 9 -7.06 -10.88 -20.09
N SER A 10 -6.41 -12.00 -20.42
CA SER A 10 -4.97 -12.17 -20.21
C SER A 10 -4.15 -11.31 -21.18
N MET A 11 -4.59 -11.17 -22.43
CA MET A 11 -3.90 -10.30 -23.40
C MET A 11 -3.88 -8.84 -22.95
N LEU A 12 -5.03 -8.29 -22.55
CA LEU A 12 -5.12 -6.92 -22.03
C LEU A 12 -4.30 -6.75 -20.75
N THR A 13 -4.33 -7.75 -19.86
CA THR A 13 -3.51 -7.74 -18.65
C THR A 13 -2.01 -7.71 -18.98
N LEU A 14 -1.55 -8.47 -19.99
CA LEU A 14 -0.16 -8.42 -20.44
C LEU A 14 0.25 -7.06 -21.00
N VAL A 15 -0.63 -6.39 -21.73
CA VAL A 15 -0.36 -5.03 -22.22
C VAL A 15 -0.15 -4.08 -21.05
N VAL A 16 -1.02 -4.12 -20.05
CA VAL A 16 -0.87 -3.30 -18.83
C VAL A 16 0.44 -3.64 -18.12
N ILE A 17 0.73 -4.93 -17.91
CA ILE A 17 1.99 -5.37 -17.28
C ILE A 17 3.21 -4.87 -18.06
N GLY A 18 3.22 -5.03 -19.39
CA GLY A 18 4.33 -4.61 -20.24
C GLY A 18 4.58 -3.11 -20.17
N LEU A 19 3.53 -2.29 -20.25
CA LEU A 19 3.63 -0.84 -20.09
C LEU A 19 4.15 -0.45 -18.69
N SER A 20 3.65 -1.11 -17.64
CA SER A 20 4.10 -0.86 -16.26
C SER A 20 5.56 -1.26 -16.04
N ILE A 21 6.04 -2.37 -16.62
CA ILE A 21 7.45 -2.77 -16.56
C ILE A 21 8.33 -1.70 -17.20
N LEU A 22 7.97 -1.23 -18.40
CA LEU A 22 8.73 -0.19 -19.09
C LEU A 22 8.79 1.09 -18.26
N PHE A 23 7.67 1.50 -17.68
CA PHE A 23 7.60 2.66 -16.81
C PHE A 23 8.46 2.50 -15.55
N PHE A 24 8.36 1.37 -14.83
CA PHE A 24 9.15 1.14 -13.63
C PHE A 24 10.66 1.01 -13.92
N ILE A 25 11.05 0.40 -15.04
CA ILE A 25 12.46 0.38 -15.47
C ILE A 25 12.95 1.80 -15.78
N LEU A 26 12.15 2.62 -16.45
CA LEU A 26 12.51 4.01 -16.74
C LEU A 26 12.72 4.81 -15.45
N VAL A 27 11.77 4.74 -14.50
CA VAL A 27 11.90 5.44 -13.21
C VAL A 27 13.11 4.93 -12.44
N SER A 28 13.28 3.60 -12.36
CA SER A 28 14.44 2.97 -11.71
C SER A 28 15.76 3.44 -12.30
N LEU A 29 15.87 3.53 -13.63
CA LEU A 29 17.07 4.00 -14.32
C LEU A 29 17.34 5.48 -14.04
N VAL A 30 16.30 6.33 -14.07
CA VAL A 30 16.44 7.77 -13.77
C VAL A 30 16.94 7.98 -12.34
N THR A 31 16.32 7.32 -11.35
CA THR A 31 16.73 7.44 -9.95
C THR A 31 18.10 6.81 -9.70
N PHE A 32 18.45 5.73 -10.41
CA PHE A 32 19.78 5.12 -10.33
C PHE A 32 20.88 6.06 -10.85
N ILE A 33 20.63 6.70 -12.00
CA ILE A 33 21.58 7.66 -12.59
C ILE A 33 21.71 8.89 -11.68
N GLY A 34 20.60 9.44 -11.19
CA GLY A 34 20.61 10.53 -10.20
C GLY A 34 21.44 10.16 -8.97
N SER A 35 21.22 8.95 -8.46
CA SER A 35 21.92 8.44 -7.29
C SER A 35 23.43 8.31 -7.50
N LEU A 36 23.86 7.83 -8.66
CA LEU A 36 25.28 7.77 -9.02
C LEU A 36 25.90 9.16 -9.11
N ILE A 37 25.21 10.11 -9.76
CA ILE A 37 25.68 11.49 -9.90
C ILE A 37 25.83 12.12 -8.51
N GLY A 38 24.80 12.03 -7.66
CA GLY A 38 24.84 12.57 -6.30
C GLY A 38 25.96 11.96 -5.45
N LEU A 39 26.22 10.66 -5.61
CA LEU A 39 27.27 9.96 -4.87
C LEU A 39 28.68 10.45 -5.23
N PHE A 40 28.96 10.68 -6.50
CA PHE A 40 30.29 11.12 -6.96
C PHE A 40 30.49 12.64 -6.84
N ASN A 41 29.42 13.43 -6.96
CA ASN A 41 29.50 14.89 -6.84
C ASN A 41 29.40 15.36 -5.39
N GLY A 42 28.94 14.52 -4.46
CA GLY A 42 28.73 14.89 -3.05
C GLY A 42 27.53 15.82 -2.86
N GLU A 43 26.54 15.74 -3.74
CA GLU A 43 25.33 16.57 -3.74
C GLU A 43 24.07 15.68 -3.67
N GLY A 44 22.95 16.25 -3.23
CA GLY A 44 21.66 15.55 -3.19
C GLY A 44 21.58 14.44 -2.14
N ASN A 45 20.68 13.47 -2.36
CA ASN A 45 20.45 12.35 -1.45
C ASN A 45 20.64 11.01 -2.16
N PRO A 46 21.89 10.63 -2.48
CA PRO A 46 22.17 9.48 -3.33
C PRO A 46 21.67 8.17 -2.72
N VAL A 47 21.65 8.04 -1.39
CA VAL A 47 21.15 6.84 -0.70
C VAL A 47 19.65 6.67 -0.93
N SER A 48 18.86 7.74 -0.74
CA SER A 48 17.40 7.67 -0.93
C SER A 48 17.03 7.37 -2.38
N GLU A 49 17.74 7.98 -3.33
CA GLU A 49 17.56 7.73 -4.76
C GLU A 49 17.93 6.30 -5.15
N MET A 50 18.96 5.71 -4.53
CA MET A 50 19.29 4.30 -4.76
C MET A 50 18.22 3.37 -4.20
N ILE A 51 17.67 3.66 -3.02
CA ILE A 51 16.56 2.88 -2.46
C ILE A 51 15.36 2.93 -3.41
N ALA A 52 15.02 4.12 -3.94
CA ALA A 52 13.97 4.27 -4.95
C ALA A 52 14.26 3.44 -6.21
N ALA A 53 15.50 3.49 -6.72
CA ALA A 53 15.91 2.72 -7.89
C ALA A 53 15.68 1.22 -7.70
N PHE A 54 16.11 0.68 -6.55
CA PHE A 54 15.88 -0.73 -6.19
C PHE A 54 14.39 -1.06 -6.00
N ALA A 55 13.62 -0.17 -5.38
CA ALA A 55 12.18 -0.36 -5.19
C ALA A 55 11.46 -0.53 -6.55
N PHE A 56 11.66 0.40 -7.48
CA PHE A 56 11.06 0.31 -8.82
C PHE A 56 11.62 -0.85 -9.64
N GLY A 57 12.92 -1.14 -9.56
CA GLY A 57 13.55 -2.26 -10.24
C GLY A 57 13.02 -3.61 -9.74
N PHE A 58 12.84 -3.77 -8.42
CA PHE A 58 12.26 -4.96 -7.82
C PHE A 58 10.78 -5.13 -8.19
N ASN A 59 9.99 -4.05 -8.20
CA ASN A 59 8.62 -4.09 -8.68
C ASN A 59 8.54 -4.53 -10.16
N ALA A 60 9.43 -4.03 -11.02
CA ALA A 60 9.51 -4.44 -12.42
C ALA A 60 9.87 -5.94 -12.56
N LEU A 61 10.79 -6.45 -11.74
CA LEU A 61 11.15 -7.87 -11.71
C LEU A 61 9.94 -8.75 -11.36
N LEU A 62 9.18 -8.39 -10.33
CA LEU A 62 7.97 -9.11 -9.94
C LEU A 62 6.88 -9.07 -11.02
N LEU A 63 6.74 -7.94 -11.71
CA LEU A 63 5.85 -7.85 -12.88
C LEU A 63 6.30 -8.78 -14.00
N GLY A 64 7.61 -8.96 -14.22
CA GLY A 64 8.13 -9.93 -15.17
C GLY A 64 7.72 -11.37 -14.84
N VAL A 65 7.76 -11.75 -13.56
CA VAL A 65 7.24 -13.05 -13.08
C VAL A 65 5.74 -13.17 -13.35
N CYS A 66 4.97 -12.11 -13.09
CA CYS A 66 3.53 -12.11 -13.37
C CYS A 66 3.24 -12.23 -14.87
N ALA A 67 3.97 -11.49 -15.71
CA ALA A 67 3.86 -11.53 -17.16
C ALA A 67 4.05 -12.95 -17.68
N TRP A 68 5.02 -13.70 -17.15
CA TRP A 68 5.25 -15.08 -17.53
C TRP A 68 4.03 -15.97 -17.33
N PHE A 69 3.40 -15.95 -16.15
CA PHE A 69 2.22 -16.77 -15.87
C PHE A 69 0.98 -16.35 -16.66
N VAL A 70 0.79 -15.05 -16.87
CA VAL A 70 -0.32 -14.55 -17.71
C VAL A 70 -0.09 -14.88 -19.18
N PHE A 71 1.16 -14.83 -19.66
CA PHE A 71 1.54 -15.21 -21.02
C PHE A 71 1.30 -16.69 -21.32
N GLN A 72 1.50 -17.58 -20.34
CA GLN A 72 1.13 -18.99 -20.49
C GLN A 72 -0.35 -19.18 -20.84
N LYS A 73 -1.25 -18.37 -20.26
CA LYS A 73 -2.68 -18.42 -20.58
C LYS A 73 -2.95 -17.94 -22.01
N VAL A 74 -2.26 -16.90 -22.47
CA VAL A 74 -2.37 -16.41 -23.86
C VAL A 74 -1.87 -17.45 -24.86
N MET A 75 -0.84 -18.21 -24.52
CA MET A 75 -0.37 -19.35 -25.32
C MET A 75 -1.30 -20.58 -25.27
N GLY A 76 -2.37 -20.54 -24.46
CA GLY A 76 -3.27 -21.68 -24.27
C GLY A 76 -2.64 -22.87 -23.54
N ARG A 77 -1.65 -22.64 -22.66
CA ARG A 77 -1.05 -23.71 -21.85
C ARG A 77 -1.95 -24.05 -20.67
N GLU A 78 -2.25 -25.34 -20.50
CA GLU A 78 -3.07 -25.87 -19.39
C GLU A 78 -2.47 -25.56 -18.01
N THR A 79 -1.15 -25.43 -17.92
CA THR A 79 -0.45 -25.08 -16.67
C THR A 79 -0.90 -23.74 -16.07
N ALA A 80 -1.45 -22.85 -16.90
CA ALA A 80 -1.96 -21.55 -16.48
C ALA A 80 -3.30 -21.66 -15.73
N ASP A 81 -4.08 -22.72 -16.01
CA ASP A 81 -5.40 -22.97 -15.44
C ASP A 81 -5.38 -23.82 -14.17
N LEU A 82 -4.22 -24.37 -13.82
CA LEU A 82 -4.05 -25.12 -12.58
C LEU A 82 -4.41 -24.25 -11.36
N PRO A 83 -5.08 -24.82 -10.35
CA PRO A 83 -5.38 -24.12 -9.12
C PRO A 83 -4.08 -23.70 -8.40
N PHE A 84 -4.14 -22.55 -7.75
CA PHE A 84 -3.03 -22.01 -6.98
C PHE A 84 -3.39 -21.92 -5.50
N THR A 85 -2.55 -22.55 -4.67
CA THR A 85 -2.52 -22.40 -3.23
C THR A 85 -1.18 -21.81 -2.83
N PHE A 86 -1.19 -20.75 -2.03
CA PHE A 86 0.04 -20.08 -1.63
C PHE A 86 0.90 -20.98 -0.71
N PRO A 87 2.20 -21.19 -1.02
CA PRO A 87 3.04 -22.12 -0.28
C PRO A 87 3.58 -21.49 1.03
N PHE A 88 2.77 -21.54 2.10
CA PHE A 88 3.14 -21.02 3.42
C PHE A 88 3.21 -22.11 4.50
N ALA A 89 4.27 -22.09 5.30
CA ALA A 89 4.53 -23.06 6.38
C ALA A 89 4.85 -22.35 7.71
N TRP A 90 4.57 -23.01 8.84
CA TRP A 90 4.71 -22.40 10.18
C TRP A 90 6.15 -21.99 10.52
N TRP A 91 7.16 -22.70 10.02
CA TRP A 91 8.56 -22.32 10.24
C TRP A 91 8.91 -20.96 9.62
N GLN A 92 8.19 -20.56 8.56
CA GLN A 92 8.40 -19.26 7.90
C GLN A 92 8.09 -18.10 8.86
N VAL A 93 7.22 -18.28 9.86
CA VAL A 93 6.93 -17.22 10.85
C VAL A 93 8.20 -16.80 11.57
N PHE A 94 8.96 -17.75 12.10
CA PHE A 94 10.20 -17.46 12.83
C PHE A 94 11.32 -17.01 11.90
N ALA A 95 11.43 -17.61 10.71
CA ALA A 95 12.44 -17.24 9.73
C ALA A 95 12.26 -15.78 9.24
N LEU A 96 11.02 -15.40 8.91
CA LEU A 96 10.69 -14.05 8.43
C LEU A 96 10.80 -13.02 9.57
N ALA A 97 10.37 -13.35 10.79
CA ALA A 97 10.53 -12.48 11.94
C ALA A 97 12.03 -12.21 12.24
N GLY A 98 12.86 -13.25 12.20
CA GLY A 98 14.31 -13.10 12.33
C GLY A 98 14.91 -12.24 11.22
N MET A 99 14.53 -12.47 9.96
CA MET A 99 14.98 -11.69 8.81
C MET A 99 14.65 -10.20 8.95
N VAL A 100 13.43 -9.86 9.39
CA VAL A 100 13.00 -8.48 9.64
C VAL A 100 13.78 -7.87 10.80
N PHE A 101 13.92 -8.58 11.91
CA PHE A 101 14.65 -8.08 13.09
C PHE A 101 16.11 -7.78 12.75
N PHE A 102 16.83 -8.75 12.19
CA PHE A 102 18.25 -8.58 11.83
C PHE A 102 18.43 -7.56 10.69
N GLY A 103 17.55 -7.56 9.69
CA GLY A 103 17.59 -6.60 8.59
C GLY A 103 17.38 -5.16 9.07
N THR A 104 16.40 -4.93 9.94
CA THR A 104 16.11 -3.61 10.52
C THR A 104 17.23 -3.17 11.46
N PHE A 105 17.73 -4.08 12.30
CA PHE A 105 18.84 -3.79 13.21
C PHE A 105 20.10 -3.41 12.44
N LEU A 106 20.52 -4.21 11.46
CA LEU A 106 21.70 -3.94 10.65
C LEU A 106 21.55 -2.65 9.84
N GLY A 107 20.41 -2.45 9.17
CA GLY A 107 20.17 -1.23 8.40
C GLY A 107 20.08 0.01 9.28
N GLY A 108 19.53 -0.11 10.49
CA GLY A 108 19.53 0.96 11.49
C GLY A 108 20.95 1.37 11.93
N LEU A 109 21.83 0.40 12.21
CA LEU A 109 23.23 0.69 12.52
C LEU A 109 23.96 1.41 11.36
N ILE A 110 23.66 1.01 10.12
CA ILE A 110 24.25 1.63 8.92
C ILE A 110 23.71 3.04 8.71
N ALA A 111 22.41 3.26 8.88
CA ALA A 111 21.79 4.57 8.78
C ALA A 111 22.35 5.53 9.86
N LEU A 112 22.56 5.03 11.08
CA LEU A 112 23.15 5.80 12.19
C LEU A 112 24.65 6.06 12.03
N SER A 113 25.36 5.28 11.20
CA SER A 113 26.78 5.54 10.95
C SER A 113 27.00 6.70 9.97
N GLU A 114 25.94 7.18 9.32
CA GLU A 114 25.94 8.27 8.34
C GLU A 114 26.97 8.10 7.22
N THR A 115 27.39 6.85 6.98
CA THR A 115 28.43 6.53 6.00
C THR A 115 27.76 6.35 4.64
N VAL A 116 27.77 7.42 3.83
CA VAL A 116 27.03 7.50 2.56
C VAL A 116 27.25 6.28 1.66
N TRP A 117 28.50 5.88 1.39
CA TRP A 117 28.81 4.72 0.53
C TRP A 117 28.26 3.40 1.06
N LEU A 118 28.32 3.21 2.39
CA LEU A 118 27.80 2.00 3.02
C LEU A 118 26.27 1.96 2.93
N GLY A 119 25.62 3.08 3.26
CA GLY A 119 24.17 3.23 3.16
C GLY A 119 23.67 3.04 1.72
N TRP A 120 24.34 3.69 0.76
CA TRP A 120 24.05 3.61 -0.67
C TRP A 120 24.09 2.17 -1.20
N PHE A 121 25.06 1.36 -0.75
CA PHE A 121 25.19 -0.03 -1.21
C PHE A 121 24.23 -0.99 -0.49
N THR A 122 23.97 -0.80 0.81
CA THR A 122 23.31 -1.81 1.64
C THR A 122 21.84 -1.54 1.93
N LEU A 123 21.44 -0.29 2.20
CA LEU A 123 20.06 0.05 2.54
C LEU A 123 19.03 -0.27 1.44
N PRO A 124 19.34 -0.16 0.13
CA PRO A 124 18.40 -0.57 -0.91
C PRO A 124 18.02 -2.06 -0.80
N LEU A 125 19.00 -2.93 -0.56
CA LEU A 125 18.78 -4.36 -0.37
C LEU A 125 18.05 -4.66 0.94
N LEU A 126 18.47 -4.01 2.03
CA LEU A 126 17.84 -4.18 3.33
C LEU A 126 16.39 -3.68 3.35
N THR A 127 16.06 -2.64 2.58
CA THR A 127 14.69 -2.14 2.44
C THR A 127 13.76 -3.22 1.86
N VAL A 128 14.19 -3.91 0.81
CA VAL A 128 13.43 -5.05 0.25
C VAL A 128 13.34 -6.19 1.26
N ILE A 129 14.44 -6.52 1.93
CA ILE A 129 14.53 -7.58 2.94
C ILE A 129 13.66 -7.30 4.17
N VAL A 130 13.40 -6.04 4.52
CA VAL A 130 12.57 -5.70 5.68
C VAL A 130 11.10 -5.56 5.32
N ILE A 131 10.77 -5.13 4.09
CA ILE A 131 9.38 -4.85 3.68
C ILE A 131 8.67 -6.08 3.09
N VAL A 132 9.37 -6.90 2.30
CA VAL A 132 8.75 -8.08 1.66
C VAL A 132 8.34 -9.15 2.68
N PRO A 133 9.14 -9.49 3.71
CA PRO A 133 8.78 -10.57 4.63
C PRO A 133 7.51 -10.35 5.46
N PRO A 134 7.21 -9.15 6.02
CA PRO A 134 5.93 -8.89 6.66
C PRO A 134 4.74 -9.13 5.73
N ILE A 135 4.84 -8.65 4.47
CA ILE A 135 3.79 -8.86 3.46
C ILE A 135 3.58 -10.35 3.18
N TRP A 136 4.68 -11.10 2.99
CA TRP A 136 4.65 -12.55 2.81
C TRP A 136 4.03 -13.27 4.02
N LEU A 137 4.41 -12.85 5.23
CA LEU A 137 3.94 -13.41 6.49
C LEU A 137 2.43 -13.21 6.65
N PHE A 138 1.94 -11.98 6.52
CA PHE A 138 0.53 -11.66 6.73
C PHE A 138 -0.36 -12.28 5.66
N PHE A 139 0.06 -12.20 4.38
CA PHE A 139 -0.65 -12.88 3.30
C PHE A 139 -0.67 -14.39 3.53
N GLY A 140 0.48 -14.98 3.85
CA GLY A 140 0.60 -16.42 4.08
C GLY A 140 -0.22 -16.94 5.26
N LEU A 141 -0.27 -16.19 6.37
CA LEU A 141 -1.14 -16.51 7.51
C LEU A 141 -2.62 -16.46 7.14
N GLY A 142 -3.05 -15.44 6.38
CA GLY A 142 -4.44 -15.27 5.97
C GLY A 142 -4.90 -16.23 4.87
N SER A 143 -4.02 -16.61 3.93
CA SER A 143 -4.37 -17.41 2.76
C SER A 143 -4.09 -18.91 2.92
N ARG A 144 -3.46 -19.33 4.02
CA ARG A 144 -2.98 -20.71 4.20
C ARG A 144 -4.08 -21.75 3.97
N GLY A 145 -3.83 -22.68 3.05
CA GLY A 145 -4.74 -23.78 2.75
C GLY A 145 -6.06 -23.37 2.11
N LEU A 146 -6.17 -22.12 1.65
CA LEU A 146 -7.25 -21.65 0.78
C LEU A 146 -6.72 -21.57 -0.66
N GLU A 147 -7.57 -21.95 -1.60
CA GLU A 147 -7.29 -21.83 -3.02
C GLU A 147 -7.64 -20.43 -3.53
N ALA A 148 -6.80 -19.86 -4.40
CA ALA A 148 -7.05 -18.58 -5.06
C ALA A 148 -7.73 -18.73 -6.45
N GLY A 149 -7.87 -19.97 -6.92
CA GLY A 149 -8.23 -20.33 -8.29
C GLY A 149 -7.03 -20.38 -9.24
N PRO A 150 -7.26 -20.22 -10.55
CA PRO A 150 -6.22 -20.41 -11.57
C PRO A 150 -5.00 -19.51 -11.41
N ARG A 151 -3.80 -20.06 -11.66
CA ARG A 151 -2.52 -19.33 -11.58
C ARG A 151 -2.53 -18.03 -12.39
N TRP A 152 -2.98 -18.07 -13.64
CA TRP A 152 -2.99 -16.86 -14.48
C TRP A 152 -3.77 -15.72 -13.83
N ARG A 153 -4.89 -16.04 -13.14
CA ARG A 153 -5.73 -15.04 -12.48
C ARG A 153 -5.08 -14.52 -11.21
N PHE A 154 -4.44 -15.39 -10.42
CA PHE A 154 -3.66 -14.98 -9.25
C PHE A 154 -2.61 -13.94 -9.64
N PHE A 155 -1.78 -14.24 -10.65
CA PHE A 155 -0.73 -13.31 -11.11
C PHE A 155 -1.28 -12.07 -11.83
N SER A 156 -2.44 -12.18 -12.49
CA SER A 156 -3.15 -11.01 -13.04
C SER A 156 -3.63 -10.07 -11.93
N VAL A 157 -4.23 -10.62 -10.87
CA VAL A 157 -4.72 -9.84 -9.72
C VAL A 157 -3.57 -9.14 -9.01
N PHE A 158 -2.47 -9.87 -8.74
CA PHE A 158 -1.28 -9.27 -8.13
C PHE A 158 -0.75 -8.12 -8.99
N ALA A 159 -0.54 -8.34 -10.29
CA ALA A 159 0.04 -7.33 -11.18
C ALA A 159 -0.84 -6.09 -11.33
N LEU A 160 -2.14 -6.25 -11.60
CA LEU A 160 -3.07 -5.13 -11.75
C LEU A 160 -3.22 -4.32 -10.46
N SER A 161 -3.13 -4.99 -9.30
CA SER A 161 -3.23 -4.32 -8.00
C SER A 161 -1.92 -3.62 -7.59
N MET A 162 -0.78 -4.02 -8.16
CA MET A 162 0.51 -3.34 -7.97
C MET A 162 0.71 -2.15 -8.93
N THR A 163 -0.09 -2.06 -10.00
CA THR A 163 0.10 -1.06 -11.06
C THR A 163 -1.14 -0.19 -11.27
N LEU A 164 -2.16 -0.74 -11.94
CA LEU A 164 -3.35 -0.01 -12.36
C LEU A 164 -4.13 0.54 -11.16
N ALA A 165 -4.26 -0.23 -10.07
CA ALA A 165 -4.98 0.22 -8.88
C ALA A 165 -4.32 1.45 -8.23
N PRO A 166 -3.00 1.45 -7.87
CA PRO A 166 -2.31 2.64 -7.38
C PRO A 166 -2.40 3.84 -8.32
N MET A 167 -2.26 3.63 -9.63
CA MET A 167 -2.35 4.71 -10.62
C MET A 167 -3.73 5.40 -10.57
N LEU A 168 -4.81 4.62 -10.48
CA LEU A 168 -6.15 5.16 -10.36
C LEU A 168 -6.41 5.79 -8.99
N MET A 169 -5.92 5.19 -7.91
CA MET A 169 -6.02 5.76 -6.55
C MET A 169 -5.38 7.14 -6.48
N ILE A 170 -4.12 7.28 -6.91
CA ILE A 170 -3.41 8.56 -6.96
C ILE A 170 -4.18 9.57 -7.83
N LEU A 171 -4.70 9.17 -8.99
CA LEU A 171 -5.49 10.06 -9.83
C LEU A 171 -6.74 10.60 -9.11
N PHE A 172 -7.53 9.71 -8.49
CA PHE A 172 -8.76 10.11 -7.79
C PHE A 172 -8.48 10.91 -6.51
N GLU A 173 -7.42 10.57 -5.78
CA GLU A 173 -6.94 11.33 -4.62
C GLU A 173 -6.52 12.74 -5.04
N MET A 174 -5.72 12.88 -6.10
CA MET A 174 -5.30 14.19 -6.60
C MET A 174 -6.49 15.04 -7.07
N ILE A 175 -7.50 14.42 -7.69
CA ILE A 175 -8.75 15.12 -8.05
C ILE A 175 -9.49 15.57 -6.79
N ALA A 176 -9.63 14.69 -5.79
CA ALA A 176 -10.31 15.01 -4.53
C ALA A 176 -9.59 16.13 -3.77
N LEU A 177 -8.26 16.07 -3.69
CA LEU A 177 -7.42 17.10 -3.09
C LEU A 177 -7.55 18.43 -3.83
N PHE A 178 -7.47 18.42 -5.16
CA PHE A 178 -7.63 19.64 -5.97
C PHE A 178 -8.99 20.29 -5.75
N VAL A 179 -10.07 19.51 -5.78
CA VAL A 179 -11.42 20.01 -5.48
C VAL A 179 -11.51 20.58 -4.07
N GLY A 180 -10.89 19.90 -3.08
CA GLY A 180 -10.81 20.39 -1.71
C GLY A 180 -10.07 21.73 -1.58
N ILE A 181 -8.91 21.87 -2.23
CA ILE A 181 -8.11 23.10 -2.23
C ILE A 181 -8.87 24.24 -2.91
N VAL A 182 -9.48 24.01 -4.08
CA VAL A 182 -10.28 25.03 -4.77
C VAL A 182 -11.48 25.44 -3.92
N GLY A 183 -12.17 24.49 -3.32
CA GLY A 183 -13.28 24.77 -2.40
C GLY A 183 -12.84 25.61 -1.20
N ALA A 184 -11.70 25.27 -0.59
CA ALA A 184 -11.11 26.03 0.51
C ALA A 184 -10.70 27.45 0.07
N ALA A 185 -10.07 27.61 -1.10
CA ALA A 185 -9.68 28.91 -1.63
C ALA A 185 -10.90 29.81 -1.90
N VAL A 186 -11.97 29.26 -2.48
CA VAL A 186 -13.24 29.98 -2.69
C VAL A 186 -13.86 30.38 -1.34
N TYR A 187 -13.87 29.46 -0.36
CA TYR A 187 -14.37 29.77 0.98
C TYR A 187 -13.58 30.91 1.63
N ILE A 188 -12.24 30.86 1.61
CA ILE A 188 -11.39 31.92 2.16
C ILE A 188 -11.62 33.23 1.38
N ALA A 189 -11.77 33.19 0.06
CA ALA A 189 -12.04 34.38 -0.75
C ALA A 189 -13.33 35.10 -0.37
N VAL A 190 -14.38 34.34 -0.10
CA VAL A 190 -15.70 34.88 0.21
C VAL A 190 -15.81 35.31 1.67
N PHE A 191 -15.26 34.51 2.60
CA PHE A 191 -15.51 34.69 4.04
C PHE A 191 -14.32 35.24 4.83
N GLN A 192 -13.09 35.14 4.31
CA GLN A 192 -11.86 35.57 5.00
C GLN A 192 -10.86 36.26 4.03
N PRO A 193 -11.25 37.37 3.36
CA PRO A 193 -10.43 38.00 2.34
C PRO A 193 -9.08 38.56 2.87
N GLY A 194 -8.95 38.75 4.18
CA GLY A 194 -7.69 39.16 4.82
C GLY A 194 -6.58 38.12 4.63
N ILE A 195 -6.88 36.83 4.79
CA ILE A 195 -5.91 35.74 4.62
C ILE A 195 -5.39 35.68 3.19
N LEU A 196 -6.25 35.92 2.19
CA LEU A 196 -5.80 35.97 0.80
C LEU A 196 -4.81 37.09 0.52
N ARG A 197 -4.94 38.24 1.22
CA ARG A 197 -3.99 39.34 1.08
C ARG A 197 -2.63 38.95 1.67
N GLU A 198 -2.61 38.36 2.85
CA GLU A 198 -1.38 37.82 3.46
C GLU A 198 -0.71 36.77 2.57
N LEU A 199 -1.49 35.85 2.00
CA LEU A 199 -0.97 34.84 1.08
C LEU A 199 -0.49 35.44 -0.25
N SER A 200 -1.03 36.58 -0.69
CA SER A 200 -0.57 37.26 -1.90
C SER A 200 0.80 37.95 -1.74
N GLU A 201 1.28 38.10 -0.50
CA GLU A 201 2.60 38.66 -0.18
C GLU A 201 3.71 37.58 -0.12
N LEU A 202 3.35 36.28 -0.09
CA LEU A 202 4.28 35.15 -0.10
C LEU A 202 5.34 35.20 -1.22
N PRO A 203 4.99 35.51 -2.50
CA PRO A 203 5.97 35.57 -3.57
C PRO A 203 7.07 36.60 -3.29
N PHE A 204 6.72 37.75 -2.69
CA PHE A 204 7.67 38.80 -2.36
C PHE A 204 8.65 38.38 -1.25
N ILE A 205 8.16 37.61 -0.27
CA ILE A 205 8.99 37.06 0.82
C ILE A 205 9.97 35.99 0.29
N LEU A 206 9.51 35.15 -0.65
CA LEU A 206 10.35 34.13 -1.29
C LEU A 206 11.41 34.76 -2.22
N GLU A 207 11.04 35.79 -2.99
CA GLU A 207 11.97 36.53 -3.86
C GLU A 207 13.03 37.32 -3.06
N ALA A 208 12.70 37.75 -1.84
CA ALA A 208 13.62 38.47 -0.96
C ALA A 208 14.71 37.59 -0.31
N GLY A 209 14.82 36.31 -0.70
CA GLY A 209 15.83 35.38 -0.18
C GLY A 209 15.41 34.66 1.10
N GLY A 210 14.10 34.48 1.31
CA GLY A 210 13.58 33.69 2.44
C GLY A 210 14.16 32.26 2.42
N ASN A 211 14.78 31.85 3.53
CA ASN A 211 15.19 30.47 3.74
C ASN A 211 13.98 29.60 4.15
N GLU A 212 14.13 28.27 4.13
CA GLU A 212 13.06 27.32 4.50
C GLU A 212 12.46 27.62 5.89
N GLU A 213 13.28 28.11 6.81
CA GLU A 213 12.87 28.51 8.16
C GLU A 213 11.94 29.73 8.16
N ALA A 214 12.22 30.74 7.33
CA ALA A 214 11.35 31.90 7.16
C ALA A 214 9.99 31.51 6.57
N LEU A 215 9.98 30.58 5.61
CA LEU A 215 8.75 30.03 5.04
C LEU A 215 7.95 29.24 6.09
N LEU A 216 8.61 28.37 6.86
CA LEU A 216 7.97 27.61 7.93
C LEU A 216 7.40 28.52 9.01
N ALA A 217 8.14 29.55 9.43
CA ALA A 217 7.68 30.52 10.42
C ALA A 217 6.43 31.28 9.94
N LEU A 218 6.36 31.61 8.65
CA LEU A 218 5.22 32.28 8.04
C LEU A 218 3.98 31.36 7.92
N LEU A 219 4.20 30.09 7.59
CA LEU A 219 3.12 29.10 7.46
C LEU A 219 2.68 28.50 8.80
N ALA A 220 3.51 28.59 9.84
CA ALA A 220 3.26 28.00 11.15
C ALA A 220 1.88 28.33 11.74
N PRO A 221 1.38 29.59 11.71
CA PRO A 221 0.05 29.92 12.24
C PRO A 221 -1.10 29.21 11.50
N TYR A 222 -0.91 28.95 10.20
CA TYR A 222 -1.88 28.28 9.35
C TYR A 222 -1.84 26.76 9.53
N ILE A 223 -0.63 26.18 9.58
CA ILE A 223 -0.43 24.74 9.80
C ILE A 223 -0.88 24.34 11.21
N ALA A 224 -0.63 25.18 12.22
CA ALA A 224 -1.05 24.94 13.59
C ALA A 224 -2.54 25.21 13.85
N ASN A 225 -3.29 25.69 12.84
CA ASN A 225 -4.71 25.95 12.98
C ASN A 225 -5.49 24.63 13.18
N PRO A 226 -6.26 24.46 14.27
CA PRO A 226 -6.98 23.22 14.53
C PRO A 226 -7.95 22.79 13.43
N TYR A 227 -8.56 23.75 12.70
CA TYR A 227 -9.46 23.44 11.59
C TYR A 227 -8.71 22.96 10.35
N VAL A 228 -7.52 23.50 10.09
CA VAL A 228 -6.64 23.03 9.01
C VAL A 228 -6.14 21.63 9.32
N ILE A 229 -5.69 21.39 10.56
CA ILE A 229 -5.30 20.06 11.03
C ILE A 229 -6.48 19.08 10.91
N ALA A 230 -7.68 19.46 11.37
CA ALA A 230 -8.86 18.62 11.29
C ALA A 230 -9.26 18.32 9.84
N ALA A 231 -9.16 19.30 8.93
CA ALA A 231 -9.42 19.10 7.51
C ALA A 231 -8.39 18.17 6.86
N ALA A 232 -7.10 18.35 7.17
CA ALA A 232 -6.02 17.49 6.67
C ALA A 232 -6.17 16.05 7.18
N ILE A 233 -6.42 15.87 8.48
CA ILE A 233 -6.72 14.54 9.06
C ILE A 233 -8.00 13.98 8.44
N GLY A 234 -9.05 14.77 8.26
CA GLY A 234 -10.30 14.34 7.61
C GLY A 234 -10.08 13.85 6.18
N TYR A 235 -9.22 14.53 5.41
CA TYR A 235 -8.80 14.08 4.08
C TYR A 235 -8.09 12.72 4.14
N ILE A 236 -7.05 12.61 4.98
CA ILE A 236 -6.20 11.41 5.10
C ILE A 236 -6.94 10.22 5.73
N ALA A 237 -7.87 10.47 6.66
CA ALA A 237 -8.56 9.45 7.44
C ALA A 237 -9.96 9.09 6.92
N VAL A 238 -10.53 9.86 6.00
CA VAL A 238 -11.87 9.59 5.45
C VAL A 238 -11.82 9.47 3.94
N PHE A 239 -11.42 10.52 3.24
CA PHE A 239 -11.48 10.56 1.78
C PHE A 239 -10.51 9.59 1.12
N VAL A 240 -9.26 9.55 1.59
CA VAL A 240 -8.24 8.62 1.09
C VAL A 240 -8.69 7.16 1.30
N PRO A 241 -9.07 6.69 2.51
CA PRO A 241 -9.59 5.34 2.70
C PRO A 241 -10.82 4.98 1.88
N LEU A 242 -11.75 5.91 1.65
CA LEU A 242 -12.92 5.67 0.78
C LEU A 242 -12.48 5.33 -0.65
N ILE A 243 -11.54 6.09 -1.20
CA ILE A 243 -11.02 5.86 -2.55
C ILE A 243 -10.22 4.56 -2.58
N GLU A 244 -9.29 4.39 -1.63
CA GLU A 244 -8.39 3.26 -1.63
C GLU A 244 -9.10 1.93 -1.41
N GLU A 245 -10.00 1.82 -0.43
CA GLU A 245 -10.69 0.55 -0.16
C GLU A 245 -11.68 0.15 -1.27
N LEU A 246 -12.11 1.12 -2.10
CA LEU A 246 -12.91 0.85 -3.29
C LEU A 246 -12.05 0.28 -4.43
N LEU A 247 -10.86 0.86 -4.64
CA LEU A 247 -10.01 0.61 -5.80
C LEU A 247 -8.91 -0.42 -5.59
N LYS A 248 -8.43 -0.64 -4.35
CA LYS A 248 -7.44 -1.69 -4.04
C LYS A 248 -7.84 -3.05 -4.62
N PRO A 249 -9.05 -3.58 -4.37
CA PRO A 249 -9.49 -4.85 -4.95
C PRO A 249 -10.02 -4.71 -6.40
N LEU A 250 -9.56 -3.73 -7.19
CA LEU A 250 -10.01 -3.50 -8.57
C LEU A 250 -9.97 -4.78 -9.41
N ALA A 251 -8.89 -5.56 -9.31
CA ALA A 251 -8.80 -6.80 -10.07
C ALA A 251 -9.85 -7.85 -9.62
N VAL A 252 -10.23 -7.87 -8.34
CA VAL A 252 -11.33 -8.70 -7.85
C VAL A 252 -12.65 -8.26 -8.47
N TRP A 253 -12.89 -6.95 -8.60
CA TRP A 253 -14.07 -6.44 -9.33
C TRP A 253 -14.08 -6.90 -10.79
N LEU A 254 -12.96 -6.74 -11.49
CA LEU A 254 -12.83 -7.13 -12.91
C LEU A 254 -13.09 -8.63 -13.12
N PHE A 255 -12.65 -9.48 -12.18
CA PHE A 255 -12.81 -10.92 -12.24
C PHE A 255 -13.96 -11.48 -11.39
N ALA A 256 -14.83 -10.65 -10.82
CA ALA A 256 -15.84 -11.08 -9.84
C ALA A 256 -16.76 -12.20 -10.36
N ARG A 257 -17.10 -12.16 -11.66
CA ARG A 257 -17.92 -13.19 -12.33
C ARG A 257 -17.18 -14.49 -12.64
N GLN A 258 -15.86 -14.51 -12.51
CA GLN A 258 -15.00 -15.69 -12.73
C GLN A 258 -14.57 -16.33 -11.41
N ILE A 259 -14.57 -15.59 -10.28
CA ILE A 259 -14.17 -16.10 -8.96
C ILE A 259 -15.29 -16.91 -8.35
N GLU A 260 -15.07 -18.16 -7.97
CA GLU A 260 -16.15 -19.12 -7.72
C GLU A 260 -16.72 -19.02 -6.31
N THR A 261 -15.89 -18.72 -5.32
CA THR A 261 -16.29 -18.74 -3.91
C THR A 261 -15.87 -17.46 -3.17
N PRO A 262 -16.60 -17.06 -2.12
CA PRO A 262 -16.16 -15.95 -1.26
C PRO A 262 -14.79 -16.18 -0.62
N ALA A 263 -14.38 -17.44 -0.43
CA ALA A 263 -13.04 -17.78 0.06
C ALA A 263 -11.95 -17.41 -0.96
N GLN A 264 -12.16 -17.72 -2.25
CA GLN A 264 -11.27 -17.22 -3.32
C GLN A 264 -11.29 -15.68 -3.37
N GLY A 265 -12.47 -15.05 -3.18
CA GLY A 265 -12.61 -13.59 -3.10
C GLY A 265 -11.79 -12.97 -1.96
N PHE A 266 -11.82 -13.58 -0.78
CA PHE A 266 -11.01 -13.18 0.37
C PHE A 266 -9.50 -13.25 0.05
N VAL A 267 -9.04 -14.38 -0.50
CA VAL A 267 -7.62 -14.57 -0.86
C VAL A 267 -7.17 -13.59 -1.93
N LEU A 268 -7.96 -13.38 -2.99
CA LEU A 268 -7.62 -12.44 -4.05
C LEU A 268 -7.71 -10.98 -3.60
N GLY A 269 -8.61 -10.66 -2.66
CA GLY A 269 -8.63 -9.36 -1.99
C GLY A 269 -7.38 -9.12 -1.16
N MET A 270 -6.99 -10.08 -0.31
CA MET A 270 -5.72 -10.01 0.44
C MET A 270 -4.51 -9.87 -0.50
N LEU A 271 -4.53 -10.55 -1.66
CA LEU A 271 -3.48 -10.45 -2.67
C LEU A 271 -3.41 -9.04 -3.27
N SER A 272 -4.56 -8.43 -3.56
CA SER A 272 -4.64 -7.03 -3.99
C SER A 272 -4.06 -6.09 -2.94
N GLY A 273 -4.40 -6.31 -1.65
CA GLY A 273 -3.85 -5.53 -0.54
C GLY A 273 -2.34 -5.73 -0.36
N ALA A 274 -1.84 -6.95 -0.53
CA ALA A 274 -0.42 -7.27 -0.46
C ALA A 274 0.37 -6.63 -1.61
N ALA A 275 -0.16 -6.67 -2.83
CA ALA A 275 0.44 -6.04 -4.00
C ALA A 275 0.48 -4.51 -3.86
N PHE A 276 -0.60 -3.89 -3.37
CA PHE A 276 -0.64 -2.47 -3.07
C PHE A 276 0.37 -2.11 -1.96
N ALA A 277 0.35 -2.84 -0.84
CA ALA A 277 1.26 -2.61 0.27
C ALA A 277 2.73 -2.72 -0.16
N LEU A 278 3.05 -3.65 -1.07
CA LEU A 278 4.40 -3.79 -1.60
C LEU A 278 4.82 -2.57 -2.40
N PHE A 279 3.97 -2.13 -3.35
CA PHE A 279 4.22 -0.93 -4.14
C PHE A 279 4.37 0.30 -3.24
N GLU A 280 3.40 0.53 -2.36
CA GLU A 280 3.39 1.71 -1.51
C GLU A 280 4.57 1.70 -0.52
N SER A 281 4.77 0.60 0.20
CA SER A 281 5.77 0.53 1.27
C SER A 281 7.19 0.64 0.75
N LEU A 282 7.53 -0.03 -0.37
CA LEU A 282 8.87 0.05 -0.96
C LEU A 282 9.18 1.49 -1.40
N ASN A 283 8.24 2.14 -2.09
CA ASN A 283 8.45 3.49 -2.61
C ASN A 283 8.41 4.55 -1.51
N ALA A 284 7.52 4.43 -0.53
CA ALA A 284 7.45 5.33 0.62
C ALA A 284 8.63 5.16 1.59
N SER A 285 9.42 4.10 1.44
CA SER A 285 10.64 3.86 2.23
C SER A 285 11.91 4.32 1.52
N ALA A 286 11.81 5.04 0.40
CA ALA A 286 12.95 5.68 -0.27
C ALA A 286 13.51 6.86 0.53
N ASN A 287 14.08 6.56 1.70
CA ASN A 287 14.63 7.52 2.64
C ASN A 287 15.86 6.92 3.32
N GLY A 288 17.05 7.42 2.97
CA GLY A 288 18.34 7.01 3.52
C GLY A 288 18.78 7.76 4.78
N SER A 289 17.89 8.47 5.47
CA SER A 289 18.22 9.20 6.70
C SER A 289 18.42 8.25 7.90
N THR A 290 18.88 8.81 9.02
CA THR A 290 18.96 8.12 10.32
C THR A 290 17.60 7.56 10.79
N GLY A 291 16.49 8.09 10.27
CA GLY A 291 15.13 7.59 10.51
C GLY A 291 14.74 6.33 9.73
N TRP A 292 15.62 5.79 8.86
CA TRP A 292 15.31 4.65 7.99
C TRP A 292 14.64 3.48 8.71
N ALA A 293 15.19 3.04 9.85
CA ALA A 293 14.68 1.89 10.61
C ALA A 293 13.24 2.10 11.11
N VAL A 294 12.92 3.33 11.54
CA VAL A 294 11.58 3.71 11.97
C VAL A 294 10.61 3.72 10.80
N ILE A 295 11.05 4.25 9.64
CA ILE A 295 10.24 4.32 8.42
C ILE A 295 9.88 2.91 7.93
N VAL A 296 10.87 2.03 7.72
CA VAL A 296 10.61 0.67 7.24
C VAL A 296 9.80 -0.15 8.26
N GLY A 297 10.01 0.09 9.55
CA GLY A 297 9.22 -0.53 10.63
C GLY A 297 7.75 -0.09 10.61
N ALA A 298 7.47 1.20 10.43
CA ALA A 298 6.10 1.71 10.31
C ALA A 298 5.39 1.16 9.05
N ARG A 299 6.13 0.98 7.95
CA ARG A 299 5.61 0.41 6.70
C ARG A 299 5.29 -1.09 6.80
N ALA A 300 6.08 -1.84 7.56
CA ALA A 300 5.73 -3.22 7.92
C ALA A 300 4.37 -3.29 8.65
N GLY A 301 4.08 -2.34 9.56
CA GLY A 301 2.78 -2.24 10.22
C GLY A 301 1.63 -1.87 9.26
N THR A 302 1.87 -0.97 8.32
CA THR A 302 0.86 -0.56 7.33
C THR A 302 0.48 -1.69 6.37
N SER A 303 1.39 -2.66 6.16
CA SER A 303 1.12 -3.83 5.32
C SER A 303 -0.02 -4.72 5.82
N ILE A 304 -0.15 -4.95 7.14
CA ILE A 304 -1.25 -5.78 7.68
C ILE A 304 -2.61 -5.11 7.44
N LEU A 305 -2.66 -3.78 7.53
CA LEU A 305 -3.87 -3.01 7.28
C LEU A 305 -4.41 -3.27 5.87
N HIS A 306 -3.58 -3.03 4.85
CA HIS A 306 -4.01 -3.17 3.47
C HIS A 306 -4.42 -4.60 3.12
N ILE A 307 -3.70 -5.60 3.63
CA ILE A 307 -4.02 -7.02 3.40
C ILE A 307 -5.36 -7.38 4.04
N ALA A 308 -5.56 -7.01 5.31
CA ALA A 308 -6.78 -7.34 6.04
C ALA A 308 -8.02 -6.62 5.48
N ALA A 309 -7.91 -5.31 5.24
CA ALA A 309 -9.00 -4.49 4.71
C ALA A 309 -9.41 -4.96 3.31
N SER A 310 -8.44 -5.12 2.39
CA SER A 310 -8.71 -5.57 1.02
C SER A 310 -9.21 -7.02 0.98
N GLY A 311 -8.75 -7.89 1.88
CA GLY A 311 -9.30 -9.25 2.05
C GLY A 311 -10.78 -9.24 2.40
N LEU A 312 -11.17 -8.40 3.35
CA LEU A 312 -12.57 -8.23 3.76
C LEU A 312 -13.44 -7.72 2.60
N VAL A 313 -12.98 -6.70 1.87
CA VAL A 313 -13.70 -6.17 0.71
C VAL A 313 -13.79 -7.21 -0.41
N GLY A 314 -12.71 -7.93 -0.70
CA GLY A 314 -12.69 -9.01 -1.71
C GLY A 314 -13.69 -10.13 -1.41
N TRP A 315 -13.81 -10.53 -0.14
CA TRP A 315 -14.86 -11.45 0.32
C TRP A 315 -16.26 -10.88 0.09
N GLY A 316 -16.45 -9.59 0.41
CA GLY A 316 -17.71 -8.87 0.21
C GLY A 316 -18.12 -8.81 -1.26
N ILE A 317 -17.19 -8.46 -2.15
CA ILE A 317 -17.40 -8.39 -3.60
C ILE A 317 -17.93 -9.73 -4.10
N VAL A 318 -17.21 -10.83 -3.83
CA VAL A 318 -17.60 -12.13 -4.36
C VAL A 318 -18.90 -12.64 -3.72
N SER A 319 -19.14 -12.34 -2.44
CA SER A 319 -20.43 -12.62 -1.78
C SER A 319 -21.60 -11.93 -2.48
N ALA A 320 -21.42 -10.69 -2.94
CA ALA A 320 -22.45 -9.96 -3.68
C ALA A 320 -22.70 -10.57 -5.07
N PHE A 321 -21.66 -10.97 -5.80
CA PHE A 321 -21.80 -11.52 -7.15
C PHE A 321 -22.32 -12.95 -7.17
N ARG A 322 -21.83 -13.82 -6.26
CA ARG A 322 -22.14 -15.26 -6.21
C ARG A 322 -23.35 -15.60 -5.37
N GLU A 323 -23.48 -14.96 -4.21
CA GLU A 323 -24.53 -15.29 -3.23
C GLU A 323 -25.64 -14.23 -3.20
N LYS A 324 -25.55 -13.15 -3.99
CA LYS A 324 -26.46 -11.99 -3.96
C LYS A 324 -26.56 -11.32 -2.59
N ARG A 325 -25.55 -11.52 -1.73
CA ARG A 325 -25.49 -10.95 -0.37
C ARG A 325 -24.84 -9.56 -0.38
N TYR A 326 -25.50 -8.59 -1.00
CA TYR A 326 -25.00 -7.21 -1.12
C TYR A 326 -24.72 -6.53 0.23
N GLY A 327 -25.49 -6.87 1.27
CA GLY A 327 -25.25 -6.36 2.63
C GLY A 327 -23.86 -6.72 3.17
N ARG A 328 -23.28 -7.87 2.75
CA ARG A 328 -21.92 -8.26 3.13
C ARG A 328 -20.87 -7.36 2.49
N LEU A 329 -21.07 -6.97 1.23
CA LEU A 329 -20.18 -6.03 0.55
C LEU A 329 -20.22 -4.65 1.21
N ILE A 330 -21.41 -4.12 1.48
CA ILE A 330 -21.57 -2.81 2.12
C ILE A 330 -20.90 -2.80 3.50
N ALA A 331 -21.19 -3.82 4.33
CA ALA A 331 -20.58 -3.94 5.65
C ALA A 331 -19.06 -4.13 5.58
N ALA A 332 -18.56 -4.97 4.66
CA ALA A 332 -17.14 -5.19 4.45
C ALA A 332 -16.40 -3.90 4.05
N TYR A 333 -16.96 -3.15 3.10
CA TYR A 333 -16.41 -1.90 2.61
C TYR A 333 -16.34 -0.85 3.72
N PHE A 334 -17.46 -0.57 4.40
CA PHE A 334 -17.43 0.45 5.47
C PHE A 334 -16.60 0.01 6.69
N ALA A 335 -16.53 -1.28 7.00
CA ALA A 335 -15.61 -1.77 8.03
C ALA A 335 -14.14 -1.58 7.62
N ALA A 336 -13.78 -1.86 6.36
CA ALA A 336 -12.45 -1.63 5.83
C ALA A 336 -12.08 -0.13 5.86
N VAL A 337 -12.98 0.74 5.39
CA VAL A 337 -12.82 2.20 5.42
C VAL A 337 -12.66 2.71 6.86
N LEU A 338 -13.45 2.21 7.80
CA LEU A 338 -13.34 2.62 9.20
C LEU A 338 -12.00 2.21 9.82
N VAL A 339 -11.60 0.94 9.65
CA VAL A 339 -10.33 0.44 10.20
C VAL A 339 -9.14 1.19 9.57
N HIS A 340 -9.17 1.41 8.26
CA HIS A 340 -8.13 2.16 7.57
C HIS A 340 -8.15 3.64 7.97
N GLY A 341 -9.30 4.26 8.08
CA GLY A 341 -9.44 5.64 8.53
C GLY A 341 -8.90 5.87 9.93
N VAL A 342 -9.21 4.98 10.88
CA VAL A 342 -8.67 5.06 12.24
C VAL A 342 -7.16 4.88 12.24
N TRP A 343 -6.63 3.95 11.45
CA TRP A 343 -5.18 3.78 11.29
C TRP A 343 -4.51 5.05 10.74
N ASN A 344 -5.07 5.62 9.68
CA ASN A 344 -4.56 6.82 9.04
C ASN A 344 -4.66 8.05 9.95
N ALA A 345 -5.74 8.21 10.71
CA ALA A 345 -5.86 9.27 11.70
C ALA A 345 -4.79 9.15 12.79
N ALA A 346 -4.54 7.93 13.29
CA ALA A 346 -3.51 7.69 14.29
C ALA A 346 -2.09 7.94 13.73
N ALA A 347 -1.79 7.43 12.54
CA ALA A 347 -0.51 7.64 11.87
C ALA A 347 -0.26 9.13 11.54
N ALA A 348 -1.24 9.80 10.94
CA ALA A 348 -1.16 11.24 10.66
C ALA A 348 -1.01 12.05 11.96
N GLY A 349 -1.78 11.71 13.00
CA GLY A 349 -1.67 12.33 14.31
C GLY A 349 -0.27 12.20 14.92
N THR A 350 0.37 11.03 14.81
CA THR A 350 1.77 10.85 15.25
C THR A 350 2.76 11.69 14.44
N GLY A 351 2.56 11.81 13.12
CA GLY A 351 3.42 12.65 12.26
C GLY A 351 3.26 14.14 12.55
N ILE A 352 2.02 14.60 12.76
CA ILE A 352 1.72 16.00 13.11
C ILE A 352 2.30 16.33 14.50
N ALA A 353 2.23 15.40 15.46
CA ALA A 353 2.84 15.61 16.77
C ALA A 353 4.37 15.82 16.66
N ALA A 354 5.06 15.05 15.81
CA ALA A 354 6.50 15.23 15.58
C ALA A 354 6.82 16.59 14.93
N ILE A 355 5.99 17.08 14.00
CA ILE A 355 6.16 18.42 13.41
C ILE A 355 5.90 19.50 14.46
N GLY A 356 4.88 19.35 15.31
CA GLY A 356 4.59 20.31 16.38
C GLY A 356 5.81 20.61 17.25
N GLU A 357 6.69 19.61 17.46
CA GLU A 357 7.95 19.73 18.24
C GLU A 357 8.89 20.79 17.66
N SER A 358 8.96 20.89 16.32
CA SER A 358 9.81 21.87 15.67
C SER A 358 9.20 23.27 15.60
N VAL A 359 7.86 23.40 15.73
CA VAL A 359 7.14 24.69 15.61
C VAL A 359 6.66 25.27 16.95
N GLY A 360 6.99 24.62 18.08
CA GLY A 360 6.75 25.15 19.43
C GLY A 360 5.29 25.22 19.87
N LYS A 361 4.37 24.49 19.23
CA LYS A 361 2.92 24.41 19.58
C LYS A 361 2.29 23.12 19.02
N PRO A 362 1.19 22.60 19.62
CA PRO A 362 0.72 22.69 21.00
C PRO A 362 0.94 21.39 21.80
N GLU A 363 1.23 21.51 23.11
CA GLU A 363 1.61 20.39 24.01
C GLU A 363 0.62 19.20 24.06
N TRP A 364 -0.66 19.47 23.80
CA TRP A 364 -1.70 18.43 23.86
C TRP A 364 -1.51 17.33 22.81
N LEU A 365 -0.88 17.62 21.66
CA LEU A 365 -0.62 16.60 20.63
C LEU A 365 0.39 15.54 21.11
N TYR A 366 1.40 15.92 21.89
CA TYR A 366 2.39 14.95 22.42
C TYR A 366 1.79 14.03 23.46
N ALA A 367 0.84 14.54 24.27
CA ALA A 367 0.18 13.75 25.30
C ALA A 367 -0.52 12.50 24.72
N TYR A 368 -0.95 12.56 23.46
CA TYR A 368 -1.64 11.46 22.78
C TYR A 368 -0.75 10.61 21.89
N ALA A 369 0.45 11.06 21.48
CA ALA A 369 1.30 10.31 20.56
C ALA A 369 1.61 8.87 21.05
N PRO A 370 1.96 8.62 22.33
CA PRO A 370 2.12 7.25 22.84
C PRO A 370 0.83 6.42 22.74
N ALA A 371 -0.32 7.03 23.01
CA ALA A 371 -1.61 6.36 22.91
C ALA A 371 -1.97 6.00 21.45
N LEU A 372 -1.64 6.87 20.49
CA LEU A 372 -1.82 6.61 19.05
C LEU A 372 -0.94 5.44 18.59
N VAL A 373 0.34 5.42 18.97
CA VAL A 373 1.27 4.32 18.64
C VAL A 373 0.79 3.00 19.26
N CYS A 374 0.41 3.01 20.54
CA CYS A 374 -0.16 1.83 21.20
C CYS A 374 -1.46 1.38 20.50
N GLY A 375 -2.30 2.32 20.09
CA GLY A 375 -3.51 2.06 19.31
C GLY A 375 -3.23 1.35 17.99
N LEU A 376 -2.22 1.82 17.23
CA LEU A 376 -1.77 1.17 15.99
C LEU A 376 -1.29 -0.27 16.25
N LEU A 377 -0.55 -0.51 17.32
CA LEU A 377 -0.11 -1.87 17.69
C LEU A 377 -1.30 -2.79 18.02
N VAL A 378 -2.26 -2.30 18.82
CA VAL A 378 -3.48 -3.05 19.16
C VAL A 378 -4.30 -3.36 17.91
N MET A 379 -4.45 -2.39 17.01
CA MET A 379 -5.11 -2.60 15.73
C MET A 379 -4.38 -3.63 14.85
N GLY A 380 -3.06 -3.56 14.79
CA GLY A 380 -2.23 -4.54 14.07
C GLY A 380 -2.47 -5.96 14.56
N ILE A 381 -2.42 -6.18 15.88
CA ILE A 381 -2.71 -7.48 16.50
C ILE A 381 -4.17 -7.93 16.22
N GLY A 382 -5.12 -7.00 16.32
CA GLY A 382 -6.52 -7.24 15.99
C GLY A 382 -6.70 -7.72 14.55
N MET A 383 -6.05 -7.07 13.58
CA MET A 383 -6.13 -7.43 12.16
C MET A 383 -5.47 -8.77 11.87
N ILE A 384 -4.33 -9.10 12.49
CA ILE A 384 -3.73 -10.44 12.42
C ILE A 384 -4.72 -11.49 12.94
N SER A 385 -5.37 -11.21 14.07
CA SER A 385 -6.36 -12.11 14.66
C SER A 385 -7.56 -12.32 13.74
N VAL A 386 -8.04 -11.24 13.10
CA VAL A 386 -9.13 -11.29 12.10
C VAL A 386 -8.72 -12.12 10.89
N LEU A 387 -7.50 -11.97 10.36
CA LEU A 387 -7.01 -12.76 9.23
C LEU A 387 -7.01 -14.26 9.56
N ILE A 388 -6.46 -14.64 10.72
CA ILE A 388 -6.39 -16.04 11.16
C ILE A 388 -7.79 -16.61 11.41
N ALA A 389 -8.66 -15.85 12.08
CA ALA A 389 -10.04 -16.27 12.34
C ALA A 389 -10.85 -16.43 11.04
N SER A 390 -10.69 -15.49 10.09
CA SER A 390 -11.35 -15.53 8.79
C SER A 390 -10.88 -16.72 7.96
N ASN A 391 -9.57 -16.99 7.93
CA ASN A 391 -9.01 -18.18 7.28
C ASN A 391 -9.65 -19.47 7.81
N ARG A 392 -9.68 -19.64 9.14
CA ARG A 392 -10.25 -20.83 9.79
C ARG A 392 -11.73 -21.01 9.44
N LYS A 393 -12.51 -19.94 9.53
CA LYS A 393 -13.96 -19.98 9.21
C LYS A 393 -14.22 -20.30 7.74
N LEU A 394 -13.49 -19.66 6.82
CA LEU A 394 -13.65 -19.88 5.39
C LEU A 394 -13.24 -21.31 4.99
N LYS A 395 -12.18 -21.84 5.62
CA LYS A 395 -11.74 -23.22 5.38
C LYS A 395 -12.79 -24.24 5.84
N GLN A 396 -13.38 -24.04 7.02
CA GLN A 396 -14.48 -24.88 7.50
C GLN A 396 -15.69 -24.83 6.56
N ALA A 397 -16.06 -23.64 6.09
CA ALA A 397 -17.15 -23.50 5.14
C ALA A 397 -16.90 -24.25 3.82
N VAL A 398 -15.68 -24.21 3.29
CA VAL A 398 -15.30 -24.96 2.08
C VAL A 398 -15.42 -26.48 2.30
N ILE A 399 -14.99 -26.98 3.47
CA ILE A 399 -15.09 -28.42 3.80
C ILE A 399 -16.55 -28.87 3.83
N ILE A 400 -17.42 -28.12 4.52
CA ILE A 400 -18.85 -28.44 4.64
C ILE A 400 -19.52 -28.49 3.26
N THR A 401 -19.28 -27.48 2.41
CA THR A 401 -19.86 -27.45 1.06
C THR A 401 -19.43 -28.67 0.22
N ASN A 402 -18.18 -29.10 0.36
CA ASN A 402 -17.68 -30.28 -0.37
C ASN A 402 -18.32 -31.57 0.15
N GLU A 403 -18.54 -31.69 1.47
CA GLU A 403 -19.21 -32.85 2.06
C GLU A 403 -20.69 -32.94 1.62
N GLU A 404 -21.40 -31.81 1.59
CA GLU A 404 -22.79 -31.74 1.11
C GLU A 404 -22.91 -32.14 -0.37
N GLN A 405 -21.99 -31.70 -1.23
CA GLN A 405 -21.98 -32.07 -2.65
C GLN A 405 -21.71 -33.57 -2.89
N VAL A 406 -20.95 -34.22 -2.01
CA VAL A 406 -20.70 -35.68 -2.09
C VAL A 406 -21.92 -36.48 -1.62
N GLN A 407 -22.72 -35.95 -0.69
CA GLN A 407 -23.88 -36.64 -0.12
C GLN A 407 -25.17 -36.48 -0.91
N SER A 408 -25.25 -35.53 -1.85
CA SER A 408 -26.37 -35.38 -2.79
C SER A 408 -25.98 -35.90 -4.20
N PRO A 409 -26.01 -37.21 -4.47
CA PRO A 409 -25.88 -37.68 -5.85
C PRO A 409 -27.11 -37.19 -6.62
N SER A 410 -26.84 -36.48 -7.71
CA SER A 410 -27.80 -36.01 -8.72
C SER A 410 -28.70 -37.13 -9.24
#